data_AF-A0A819NGF8-F1
#
_entry.id   AF-A0A819NGF8-F1
#
_cell.length_a   1.000
_cell.length_b   1.000
_cell.length_c   1.000
_cell.angle_alpha   90.00
_cell.angle_beta   90.00
_cell.angle_gamma   90.00
#
_symmetry.space_group_name_H-M   'P 1'
#
loop_
_entity.id
_entity.type
_entity.pdbx_description
1 polymer ?
#
loop_
_entity_poly.entity_id
_entity_poly.type
_entity_poly.pdbx_seq_one_letter_code
_entity_poly.pdbx_strand_id
1 'polypeptide(L)' 'MPFGHIAVITNVDQDYVYIAEQNHEFHYWSADYARRASTIFTDDGYFIDDDYNLYGWMDIEGNDQLQPLNES' A
#
# COMPACT_ATOMS: atom_id res chain seq x y z
N MET A 1 16.23 11.38 7.82
CA MET A 1 15.87 10.68 9.07
C MET A 1 15.94 9.18 8.80
N PRO A 2 16.38 8.32 9.73
CA PRO A 2 16.67 6.91 9.46
C PRO A 2 15.44 6.00 9.66
N PHE A 3 14.25 6.50 9.35
CA PHE A 3 13.02 5.73 9.50
C PHE A 3 12.54 5.34 8.11
N GLY A 4 12.24 4.05 7.92
CA GLY A 4 11.49 3.60 6.76
C GLY A 4 10.03 4.04 6.86
N HIS A 5 9.23 3.61 5.89
CA HIS A 5 7.81 3.94 5.83
C HIS A 5 7.00 2.68 5.59
N ILE A 6 5.79 2.65 6.14
CA ILE A 6 4.81 1.60 5.88
C ILE A 6 3.49 2.24 5.52
N ALA A 7 2.83 1.65 4.55
CA ALA A 7 1.55 2.09 4.04
C ALA A 7 0.68 0.88 3.71
N VAL A 8 -0.60 1.13 3.47
CA VAL A 8 -1.57 0.11 3.09
C VAL A 8 -2.06 0.41 1.68
N ILE A 9 -1.93 -0.58 0.79
CA ILE A 9 -2.58 -0.54 -0.53
C ILE A 9 -4.07 -0.80 -0.32
N THR A 10 -4.91 0.18 -0.63
CA THR A 10 -6.37 0.09 -0.46
C THR A 10 -7.08 -0.35 -1.73
N ASN A 11 -6.47 -0.06 -2.89
CA ASN A 11 -6.99 -0.48 -4.19
C ASN A 11 -5.85 -0.65 -5.21
N VAL A 12 -6.06 -1.52 -6.19
CA VAL A 12 -5.15 -1.76 -7.31
C VAL A 12 -5.95 -1.64 -8.60
N ASP A 13 -5.47 -0.80 -9.51
CA ASP A 13 -6.05 -0.58 -10.83
C ASP A 13 -4.98 -0.78 -11.91
N GLN A 14 -5.35 -0.65 -13.18
CA GLN A 14 -4.47 -0.89 -14.32
C GLN A 14 -3.27 0.05 -14.38
N ASP A 15 -3.41 1.29 -13.90
CA ASP A 15 -2.34 2.30 -14.00
C ASP A 15 -1.79 2.74 -12.64
N TYR A 16 -2.50 2.43 -11.54
CA TYR A 16 -2.14 2.90 -10.21
C TYR A 16 -2.45 1.89 -9.10
N VAL A 17 -1.66 1.98 -8.03
CA VAL A 17 -2.08 1.58 -6.68
C VAL A 17 -2.53 2.80 -5.90
N TYR A 18 -3.53 2.61 -5.06
CA TYR A 18 -4.05 3.63 -4.14
C TYR A 18 -3.57 3.28 -2.73
N ILE A 19 -3.02 4.26 -2.03
CA ILE A 19 -2.24 4.05 -0.81
C ILE A 19 -2.81 4.91 0.32
N ALA A 20 -3.10 4.30 1.47
CA ALA A 20 -3.44 4.97 2.72
C ALA A 20 -2.28 4.86 3.72
N GLU A 21 -1.89 5.98 4.33
CA GLU A 21 -0.70 6.05 5.21
C GLU A 21 -0.71 7.27 6.13
N GLN A 22 -0.15 7.17 7.33
CA GLN A 22 -0.01 8.33 8.22
C GLN A 22 1.44 8.84 8.24
N ASN A 23 1.63 10.09 8.66
CA ASN A 23 2.95 10.71 8.84
C ASN A 23 3.78 10.88 7.54
N HIS A 24 3.10 10.94 6.39
CA HIS A 24 3.71 11.28 5.10
C HIS A 24 3.46 12.77 4.75
N GLU A 25 2.19 13.14 4.59
CA GLU A 25 1.76 14.54 4.46
C GLU A 25 0.80 14.93 5.59
N PHE A 26 0.90 16.17 6.05
CA PHE A 26 -0.07 16.74 7.00
C PHE A 26 -1.24 17.36 6.23
N HIS A 27 -2.09 16.50 5.66
CA HIS A 27 -3.26 16.90 4.87
C HIS A 27 -4.50 16.07 5.21
N TYR A 28 -5.66 16.70 5.04
CA TYR A 28 -6.94 16.00 4.99
C TYR A 28 -7.13 15.39 3.60
N TRP A 29 -7.45 14.10 3.52
CA TRP A 29 -7.75 13.45 2.25
C TRP A 29 -9.26 13.46 1.99
N SER A 30 -9.65 13.84 0.78
CA SER A 30 -11.05 13.86 0.35
C SER A 30 -11.58 12.49 -0.09
N ALA A 31 -10.74 11.45 -0.03
CA ALA A 31 -11.03 10.09 -0.48
C ALA A 31 -10.57 9.06 0.57
N ASP A 32 -10.76 7.78 0.27
CA ASP A 32 -10.33 6.62 1.09
C ASP A 32 -8.86 6.23 0.89
N TYR A 33 -8.06 7.10 0.24
CA TYR A 33 -6.62 6.98 0.06
C TYR A 33 -5.92 8.34 0.22
N ALA A 34 -4.64 8.29 0.59
CA ALA A 34 -3.78 9.46 0.76
C ALA A 34 -3.13 9.90 -0.56
N ARG A 35 -2.62 8.93 -1.32
CA ARG A 35 -1.91 9.15 -2.57
C ARG A 35 -2.05 7.96 -3.50
N ARG A 36 -1.50 8.10 -4.70
CA ARG A 36 -1.42 7.06 -5.72
C ARG A 36 0.02 6.92 -6.19
N ALA A 37 0.41 5.70 -6.56
CA ALA A 37 1.69 5.41 -7.21
C ALA A 37 1.43 4.62 -8.49
N SER A 38 2.22 4.86 -9.53
CA SER A 38 1.98 4.26 -10.85
C SER A 38 2.34 2.77 -10.81
N THR A 39 1.57 1.96 -11.53
CA THR A 39 1.87 0.53 -11.70
C THR A 39 2.45 0.27 -13.08
N ILE A 40 3.49 -0.56 -13.12
CA ILE A 40 4.11 -1.01 -14.37
C ILE A 40 3.95 -2.53 -14.43
N PHE A 41 3.22 -2.97 -15.45
CA PHE A 41 2.97 -4.37 -15.74
C PHE A 41 3.92 -4.81 -16.86
N THR A 42 4.69 -5.86 -16.61
CA THR A 42 5.60 -6.46 -17.59
C THR A 42 5.41 -7.97 -17.62
N ASP A 43 5.96 -8.64 -18.63
CA ASP A 43 5.96 -10.11 -18.69
C ASP A 43 6.68 -10.75 -17.49
N ASP A 44 7.60 -10.01 -16.86
CA ASP A 44 8.42 -10.44 -15.72
C ASP A 44 7.78 -10.11 -14.35
N GLY A 45 6.61 -9.46 -14.34
CA GLY A 45 5.86 -9.19 -13.12
C GLY A 45 5.35 -7.74 -12.98
N TYR A 46 5.12 -7.37 -11.72
CA TYR A 46 4.45 -6.12 -11.33
C TYR A 46 5.41 -5.22 -10.57
N PHE A 47 5.44 -3.94 -10.93
CA PHE A 47 6.25 -2.93 -10.27
C PHE A 47 5.37 -1.75 -9.85
N ILE A 48 5.75 -1.12 -8.73
CA ILE A 48 5.19 0.15 -8.30
C ILE A 48 6.30 1.18 -8.48
N ASP A 49 6.00 2.22 -9.25
CA ASP A 49 6.89 3.36 -9.46
C ASP A 49 6.50 4.48 -8.51
N ASP A 50 7.44 4.85 -7.63
CA ASP A 50 7.26 5.77 -6.52
C ASP A 50 8.50 6.66 -6.40
N ASP A 51 8.32 7.90 -5.97
CA ASP A 51 9.41 8.85 -5.76
C ASP A 51 10.39 8.39 -4.66
N TYR A 52 9.96 7.46 -3.81
CA TYR A 52 10.76 6.85 -2.75
C TYR A 52 11.17 5.41 -3.06
N ASN A 53 12.33 4.99 -2.55
CA ASN A 53 12.77 3.60 -2.67
C ASN A 53 11.79 2.65 -1.96
N LEU A 54 11.13 1.79 -2.73
CA LEU A 54 10.26 0.73 -2.24
C LEU A 54 11.02 -0.58 -2.09
N TYR A 55 10.89 -1.22 -0.93
CA TYR A 55 11.43 -2.57 -0.71
C TYR A 55 10.48 -3.68 -1.15
N GLY A 56 9.19 -3.36 -1.34
CA GLY A 56 8.15 -4.30 -1.75
C GLY A 56 6.89 -4.15 -0.91
N TRP A 57 5.99 -5.12 -1.05
CA TRP A 57 4.79 -5.27 -0.24
C TRP A 57 4.78 -6.65 0.42
N MET A 58 3.94 -6.81 1.44
CA MET A 58 3.69 -8.09 2.09
C MET A 58 2.22 -8.44 1.89
N ASP A 59 1.97 -9.71 1.54
CA ASP A 59 0.65 -10.29 1.54
C ASP A 59 0.54 -11.30 2.70
N ILE A 60 -0.64 -11.41 3.27
CA ILE A 60 -0.93 -12.41 4.31
C ILE A 60 -1.47 -13.65 3.61
N GLU A 61 -0.58 -14.57 3.26
CA GLU A 61 -0.99 -15.88 2.74
C GLU A 61 -1.56 -16.75 3.88
N GLY A 62 -2.88 -16.71 4.08
CA GLY A 62 -3.58 -17.62 4.97
C GLY A 62 -4.88 -17.08 5.55
N ASN A 63 -6.00 -17.77 5.29
CA ASN A 63 -7.31 -17.47 5.87
C ASN A 63 -7.37 -17.61 7.41
N ASP A 64 -6.35 -18.22 8.02
CA ASP A 64 -6.29 -18.48 9.46
C ASP A 64 -5.94 -17.22 10.26
N GLN A 65 -5.33 -16.21 9.63
CA GLN A 65 -4.97 -14.93 10.28
C GLN A 65 -6.05 -13.84 10.12
N LEU A 66 -7.06 -14.07 9.26
CA LEU A 66 -8.20 -13.17 9.04
C LEU A 66 -9.37 -13.47 9.98
N GLN A 67 -9.20 -14.39 10.94
CA GLN A 67 -10.23 -14.65 11.94
C GLN A 67 -10.38 -13.39 12.82
N PRO A 68 -11.63 -12.99 13.13
CA PRO A 68 -11.86 -11.97 14.15
C PRO A 68 -11.08 -12.36 15.41
N LEU A 69 -10.42 -11.39 16.06
CA LEU A 69 -9.98 -11.61 17.44
C LEU A 69 -11.22 -12.04 18.21
N ASN A 70 -11.25 -13.25 18.75
CA ASN A 70 -12.37 -13.74 19.55
C ASN A 70 -12.73 -12.66 20.58
N GLU A 71 -13.87 -11.99 20.39
CA GLU A 71 -14.41 -11.06 21.36
C GLU A 71 -14.93 -11.91 22.53
N SER A 72 -14.21 -11.86 23.65
CA SER A 72 -14.57 -12.50 24.92
C SER A 72 -15.69 -11.76 25.63
#